data_AF-A0A6G1DRJ8-F1
#
_entry.id   AF-A0A6G1DRJ8-F1
#
_cell.length_a   1.000
_cell.length_b   1.000
_cell.length_c   1.000
_cell.angle_alpha   90.00
_cell.angle_beta   90.00
_cell.angle_gamma   90.00
#
_symmetry.space_group_name_H-M   'P 1'
#
loop_
_entity.id
_entity.type
_entity.pdbx_description
1 polymer ?
#
loop_
_entity_poly.entity_id
_entity_poly.type
_entity_poly.pdbx_seq_one_letter_code
_entity_poly.pdbx_strand_id
1 'polypeptide(L)'
;MANFHAALLLVFFLLNLAADHQGEVLSLADGLFGVSLNGADGDEAHVAVHHHDLSFAGFTNRSGHWHVFRGDEDVLPTARPLPFRNTYCDLIGGLTNVPDLPLGRASALRAIRALSFYDPDTAGDEETAAVKRAVAAMSVMLTQTKRLKPIRETVSNGWESEARVAAEHLPYIEHWDTMSFELVRWDHTGAWDGPFTELLRKSANIRTAEKVLAIADVLANPTLPQLLLAHSRSA
;
A
#
# COMPACT_ATOMS: atom_id res chain seq x y z
N MET A 1 -23.08 13.07 15.95
CA MET A 1 -23.19 11.95 15.00
C MET A 1 -23.34 12.48 13.57
N ALA A 2 -22.29 13.11 13.02
CA ALA A 2 -22.31 13.69 11.66
C ALA A 2 -21.02 13.43 10.84
N ASN A 3 -19.99 12.79 11.43
CA ASN A 3 -18.68 12.62 10.78
C ASN A 3 -18.44 11.21 10.19
N PHE A 4 -19.41 10.30 10.31
CA PHE A 4 -19.27 8.92 9.80
C PHE A 4 -19.56 8.78 8.30
N HIS A 5 -20.33 9.72 7.72
CA HIS A 5 -20.66 9.71 6.29
C HIS A 5 -19.57 10.33 5.40
N ALA A 6 -18.81 11.31 5.89
CA ALA A 6 -17.77 11.97 5.08
C ALA A 6 -16.52 11.08 4.87
N ALA A 7 -16.14 10.25 5.85
CA ALA A 7 -14.99 9.35 5.75
C ALA A 7 -15.27 8.13 4.87
N LEU A 8 -16.50 7.60 4.90
CA LEU A 8 -16.92 6.54 3.98
C LEU A 8 -17.08 7.06 2.55
N LEU A 9 -17.52 8.32 2.39
CA LEU A 9 -17.59 8.98 1.10
C LEU A 9 -16.22 9.22 0.48
N LEU A 10 -15.14 9.49 1.24
CA LEU A 10 -13.79 9.71 0.68
C LEU A 10 -13.08 8.42 0.26
N VAL A 11 -13.30 7.32 1.00
CA VAL A 11 -12.81 5.98 0.64
C VAL A 11 -13.58 5.41 -0.55
N PHE A 12 -14.87 5.72 -0.65
CA PHE A 12 -15.59 5.57 -1.91
C PHE A 12 -15.13 6.60 -2.94
N PHE A 13 -14.77 7.84 -2.65
CA PHE A 13 -14.36 8.86 -3.63
C PHE A 13 -13.05 8.48 -4.34
N LEU A 14 -12.12 7.83 -3.64
CA LEU A 14 -10.92 7.23 -4.25
C LEU A 14 -11.22 5.96 -5.07
N LEU A 15 -12.43 5.40 -4.95
CA LEU A 15 -12.97 4.30 -5.76
C LEU A 15 -14.15 4.71 -6.68
N ASN A 16 -14.66 5.96 -6.59
CA ASN A 16 -15.89 6.50 -7.21
C ASN A 16 -15.64 7.83 -7.95
N LEU A 17 -14.39 8.27 -8.14
CA LEU A 17 -13.98 9.03 -9.34
C LEU A 17 -14.02 8.14 -10.61
N ALA A 18 -15.07 7.33 -10.62
CA ALA A 18 -15.32 6.09 -11.34
C ALA A 18 -16.85 5.82 -11.41
N ALA A 19 -17.69 6.68 -10.82
CA ALA A 19 -19.14 6.46 -10.70
C ALA A 19 -19.99 7.52 -11.43
N ASP A 20 -19.36 8.48 -12.12
CA ASP A 20 -20.01 9.21 -13.23
C ASP A 20 -19.32 8.98 -14.59
N HIS A 21 -18.16 8.33 -14.58
CA HIS A 21 -17.56 7.56 -15.68
C HIS A 21 -17.03 6.29 -15.06
N GLN A 22 -17.53 5.11 -15.45
CA GLN A 22 -17.10 3.80 -14.95
C GLN A 22 -15.57 3.77 -14.76
N GLY A 23 -15.08 3.75 -13.51
CA GLY A 23 -13.69 3.43 -13.26
C GLY A 23 -13.53 1.95 -13.55
N GLU A 24 -12.92 1.65 -14.69
CA GLU A 24 -12.57 0.28 -15.04
C GLU A 24 -11.58 -0.24 -14.00
N VAL A 25 -12.07 -1.11 -13.11
CA VAL A 25 -11.21 -2.11 -12.49
C VAL A 25 -10.75 -3.01 -13.63
N LEU A 26 -9.53 -2.77 -14.11
CA LEU A 26 -8.93 -3.62 -15.13
C LEU A 26 -8.77 -5.02 -14.52
N SER A 27 -9.45 -6.01 -15.10
CA SER A 27 -9.15 -7.41 -14.81
C SER A 27 -7.78 -7.69 -15.41
N LEU A 28 -6.77 -7.75 -14.56
CA LEU A 28 -5.42 -8.13 -14.95
C LEU A 28 -5.28 -9.66 -14.86
N ALA A 29 -4.06 -10.18 -14.99
CA ALA A 29 -3.76 -11.60 -14.81
C ALA A 29 -4.36 -12.14 -13.48
N ASP A 30 -4.57 -13.45 -13.41
CA ASP A 30 -5.13 -14.11 -12.23
C ASP A 30 -4.42 -13.66 -10.94
N GLY A 31 -5.19 -13.13 -9.98
CA GLY A 31 -4.68 -12.65 -8.69
C GLY A 31 -4.34 -11.16 -8.62
N LEU A 32 -4.54 -10.39 -9.71
CA LEU A 32 -4.37 -8.94 -9.74
C LEU A 32 -5.69 -8.21 -10.04
N PHE A 33 -5.84 -6.99 -9.53
CA PHE A 33 -6.86 -6.04 -9.96
C PHE A 33 -6.24 -4.66 -10.22
N GLY A 34 -6.79 -3.92 -11.19
CA GLY A 34 -6.34 -2.57 -11.53
C GLY A 34 -7.01 -1.48 -10.69
N VAL A 35 -6.26 -0.43 -10.34
CA VAL A 35 -6.79 0.82 -9.81
C VAL A 35 -6.35 1.98 -10.70
N SER A 36 -7.32 2.72 -11.23
CA SER A 36 -7.08 3.90 -12.05
C SER A 36 -6.82 5.14 -11.19
N LEU A 37 -5.80 5.90 -11.55
CA LEU A 37 -5.34 7.07 -10.82
C LEU A 37 -5.40 8.29 -11.75
N ASN A 38 -6.38 9.16 -11.48
CA ASN A 38 -6.62 10.36 -12.26
C ASN A 38 -6.09 11.59 -11.54
N GLY A 39 -5.15 12.29 -12.17
CA GLY A 39 -4.50 13.50 -11.69
C GLY A 39 -5.12 14.77 -12.26
N ALA A 40 -4.35 15.86 -12.20
CA ALA A 40 -4.72 17.12 -12.84
C ALA A 40 -4.25 17.12 -14.30
N ASP A 41 -4.87 17.96 -15.14
CA ASP A 41 -4.39 18.25 -16.50
C ASP A 41 -4.19 17.01 -17.41
N GLY A 42 -4.98 15.96 -17.20
CA GLY A 42 -4.90 14.71 -17.97
C GLY A 42 -3.78 13.76 -17.53
N ASP A 43 -3.15 14.01 -16.39
CA ASP A 43 -2.24 13.03 -15.78
C ASP A 43 -3.03 11.77 -15.40
N GLU A 44 -2.64 10.64 -15.97
CA GLU A 44 -3.25 9.34 -15.73
C GLU A 44 -2.18 8.25 -15.53
N ALA A 45 -2.45 7.35 -14.61
CA ALA A 45 -1.69 6.13 -14.37
C ALA A 45 -2.63 5.05 -13.81
N HIS A 46 -2.31 3.78 -13.99
CA HIS A 46 -2.99 2.67 -13.34
C HIS A 46 -1.98 1.91 -12.47
N VAL A 47 -2.43 1.34 -11.35
CA VAL A 47 -1.62 0.42 -10.55
C VAL A 47 -2.23 -0.97 -10.59
N ALA A 48 -1.38 -1.98 -10.76
CA ALA A 48 -1.76 -3.38 -10.64
C ALA A 48 -1.57 -3.80 -9.18
N VAL A 49 -2.62 -4.31 -8.56
CA VAL A 49 -2.67 -4.59 -7.12
C VAL A 49 -2.92 -6.07 -6.88
N HIS A 50 -2.11 -6.69 -6.04
CA HIS A 50 -2.28 -8.07 -5.58
C HIS A 50 -3.55 -8.23 -4.75
N HIS A 51 -4.37 -9.21 -5.09
CA HIS A 51 -5.65 -9.43 -4.42
C HIS A 51 -5.53 -9.88 -2.96
N HIS A 52 -4.41 -10.53 -2.62
CA HIS A 52 -4.21 -11.22 -1.34
C HIS A 52 -3.61 -10.33 -0.25
N ASP A 53 -2.80 -9.33 -0.63
CA ASP A 53 -2.17 -8.43 0.34
C ASP A 53 -2.38 -6.95 -0.01
N LEU A 54 -2.88 -6.60 -1.19
CA LEU A 54 -3.04 -5.22 -1.67
C LEU A 54 -1.72 -4.49 -1.99
N SER A 55 -0.59 -5.20 -2.12
CA SER A 55 0.67 -4.64 -2.61
C SER A 55 0.61 -4.41 -4.12
N PHE A 56 1.45 -3.52 -4.64
CA PHE A 56 1.48 -3.24 -6.08
C PHE A 56 2.47 -4.16 -6.78
N ALA A 57 2.04 -4.78 -7.87
CA ALA A 57 2.90 -5.53 -8.80
C ALA A 57 3.54 -4.62 -9.85
N GLY A 58 2.89 -3.51 -10.19
CA GLY A 58 3.35 -2.61 -11.23
C GLY A 58 2.45 -1.41 -11.42
N PHE A 59 2.79 -0.55 -12.38
CA PHE A 59 2.00 0.61 -12.77
C PHE A 59 2.11 0.91 -14.27
N THR A 60 1.17 1.67 -14.81
CA THR A 60 1.28 2.25 -16.16
C THR A 60 1.65 3.72 -16.12
N ASN A 61 2.33 4.18 -17.17
CA ASN A 61 2.41 5.60 -17.49
C ASN A 61 1.23 6.04 -18.39
N ARG A 62 1.17 7.32 -18.77
CA ARG A 62 0.10 7.89 -19.62
C ARG A 62 -0.03 7.26 -21.01
N SER A 63 1.02 6.61 -21.49
CA SER A 63 1.02 5.96 -22.79
C SER A 63 0.44 4.54 -22.73
N GLY A 64 0.01 4.09 -21.55
CA GLY A 64 -0.55 2.76 -21.32
C GLY A 64 0.50 1.65 -21.21
N HIS A 65 1.80 1.99 -21.22
CA HIS A 65 2.85 0.99 -21.06
C HIS A 65 2.94 0.55 -19.59
N TRP A 66 2.86 -0.77 -19.38
CA TRP A 66 3.02 -1.37 -18.05
C TRP A 66 4.49 -1.49 -17.67
N HIS A 67 4.77 -1.12 -16.42
CA HIS A 67 6.02 -1.33 -15.73
C HIS A 67 5.78 -2.28 -14.54
N VAL A 68 6.64 -3.27 -14.36
CA VAL A 68 6.53 -4.27 -13.29
C VAL A 68 7.69 -4.14 -12.32
N PHE A 69 7.42 -4.23 -11.02
CA PHE A 69 8.47 -4.18 -10.01
C PHE A 69 9.31 -5.46 -10.04
N ARG A 70 10.59 -5.33 -9.68
CA ARG A 70 11.47 -6.50 -9.57
C ARG A 70 10.88 -7.51 -8.58
N GLY A 71 10.73 -8.77 -8.98
CA GLY A 71 10.13 -9.85 -8.19
C GLY A 71 8.66 -10.14 -8.50
N ASP A 72 8.01 -9.32 -9.33
CA ASP A 72 6.62 -9.47 -9.78
C ASP A 72 6.52 -9.79 -11.30
N GLU A 73 7.64 -10.09 -11.96
CA GLU A 73 7.68 -10.30 -13.42
C GLU A 73 6.77 -11.44 -13.89
N ASP A 74 6.59 -12.47 -13.06
CA ASP A 74 5.73 -13.62 -13.37
C ASP A 74 4.23 -13.25 -13.43
N VAL A 75 3.79 -12.23 -12.70
CA VAL A 75 2.37 -11.82 -12.65
C VAL A 75 2.04 -10.75 -13.69
N LEU A 76 3.03 -10.07 -14.25
CA LEU A 76 2.90 -9.11 -15.36
C LEU A 76 3.96 -9.38 -16.44
N PRO A 77 3.89 -10.52 -17.16
CA PRO A 77 4.99 -11.02 -17.99
C PRO A 77 5.29 -10.17 -19.24
N THR A 78 4.34 -9.35 -19.69
CA THR A 78 4.52 -8.45 -20.85
C THR A 78 4.94 -7.04 -20.43
N ALA A 79 5.00 -6.76 -19.13
CA ALA A 79 5.38 -5.45 -18.62
C ALA A 79 6.89 -5.26 -18.64
N ARG A 80 7.33 -4.00 -18.74
CA ARG A 80 8.76 -3.66 -18.71
C ARG A 80 9.28 -3.70 -17.26
N PRO A 81 10.33 -4.50 -16.96
CA PRO A 81 10.85 -4.59 -15.60
C PRO A 81 11.46 -3.26 -15.12
N LEU A 82 11.18 -2.91 -13.87
CA LEU A 82 11.80 -1.81 -13.15
C LEU A 82 13.06 -2.29 -12.42
N PRO A 83 14.10 -1.44 -12.29
CA PRO A 83 15.35 -1.83 -11.64
C PRO A 83 15.25 -1.88 -10.10
N PHE A 84 14.04 -1.79 -9.53
CA PHE A 84 13.79 -1.74 -8.09
C PHE A 84 12.53 -2.51 -7.71
N ARG A 85 12.47 -2.96 -6.45
CA ARG A 85 11.32 -3.66 -5.85
C ARG A 85 10.31 -2.66 -5.28
N ASN A 86 9.09 -3.13 -5.05
CA ASN A 86 8.09 -2.41 -4.25
C ASN A 86 8.29 -2.64 -2.74
N THR A 87 9.47 -2.27 -2.23
CA THR A 87 9.76 -2.28 -0.78
C THR A 87 10.17 -0.88 -0.34
N TYR A 88 9.81 -0.46 0.88
CA TYR A 88 10.25 0.85 1.36
C TYR A 88 11.79 1.00 1.39
N CYS A 89 12.54 -0.09 1.52
CA CYS A 89 13.99 -0.10 1.38
C CYS A 89 14.44 0.32 -0.03
N ASP A 90 13.93 -0.33 -1.08
CA ASP A 90 14.29 -0.02 -2.47
C ASP A 90 13.74 1.34 -2.95
N LEU A 91 12.58 1.75 -2.41
CA LEU A 91 11.87 2.96 -2.81
C LEU A 91 12.43 4.22 -2.13
N ILE A 92 12.58 4.19 -0.82
CA ILE A 92 12.89 5.39 -0.01
C ILE A 92 14.00 5.16 1.01
N GLY A 93 14.74 4.06 0.93
CA GLY A 93 15.85 3.76 1.84
C GLY A 93 15.42 3.16 3.18
N GLY A 94 14.15 2.80 3.36
CA GLY A 94 13.68 2.05 4.53
C GLY A 94 12.33 2.51 5.06
N LEU A 95 11.70 1.64 5.86
CA LEU A 95 10.43 1.94 6.53
C LEU A 95 10.53 3.15 7.47
N THR A 96 11.71 3.40 8.05
CA THR A 96 11.98 4.54 8.93
C THR A 96 11.80 5.90 8.25
N ASN A 97 11.81 5.94 6.91
CA ASN A 97 11.65 7.17 6.13
C ASN A 97 10.19 7.41 5.71
N VAL A 98 9.26 6.51 6.04
CA VAL A 98 7.82 6.71 5.79
C VAL A 98 7.23 7.95 6.47
N PRO A 99 7.62 8.32 7.72
CA PRO A 99 7.16 9.57 8.34
C PRO A 99 7.55 10.85 7.57
N ASP A 100 8.60 10.79 6.75
CA ASP A 100 9.06 11.91 5.94
C ASP A 100 8.27 12.06 4.63
N LEU A 101 7.44 11.08 4.27
CA LEU A 101 6.57 11.17 3.10
C LEU A 101 5.41 12.16 3.36
N PRO A 102 5.27 13.23 2.56
CA PRO A 102 4.08 14.04 2.59
C PRO A 102 2.93 13.25 1.96
N LEU A 103 1.81 13.12 2.66
CA LEU A 103 0.60 12.44 2.21
C LEU A 103 -0.56 13.44 2.07
N GLY A 104 -1.64 13.04 1.42
CA GLY A 104 -2.80 13.90 1.17
C GLY A 104 -2.93 14.27 -0.31
N ARG A 105 -3.98 15.04 -0.63
CA ARG A 105 -4.44 15.32 -1.99
C ARG A 105 -3.35 15.88 -2.89
N ALA A 106 -2.62 16.90 -2.43
CA ALA A 106 -1.54 17.50 -3.21
C ALA A 106 -0.39 16.53 -3.51
N SER A 107 -0.03 15.67 -2.55
CA SER A 107 0.97 14.63 -2.75
C SER A 107 0.50 13.52 -3.67
N ALA A 108 -0.77 13.12 -3.57
CA ALA A 108 -1.36 12.15 -4.49
C ALA A 108 -1.30 12.66 -5.93
N LEU A 109 -1.69 13.91 -6.18
CA LEU A 109 -1.60 14.51 -7.53
C LEU A 109 -0.16 14.54 -8.07
N ARG A 110 0.82 14.90 -7.22
CA ARG A 110 2.25 14.86 -7.61
C ARG A 110 2.71 13.44 -7.90
N ALA A 111 2.28 12.46 -7.10
CA ALA A 111 2.62 11.06 -7.31
C ALA A 111 2.05 10.54 -8.63
N ILE A 112 0.78 10.81 -8.91
CA ILE A 112 0.12 10.43 -10.18
C ILE A 112 0.87 11.03 -11.35
N ARG A 113 1.21 12.32 -11.29
CA ARG A 113 2.02 12.98 -12.32
C ARG A 113 3.35 12.27 -12.55
N ALA A 114 4.09 11.95 -11.49
CA ALA A 114 5.37 11.26 -11.60
C ALA A 114 5.24 9.88 -12.28
N LEU A 115 4.23 9.09 -11.91
CA LEU A 115 3.94 7.80 -12.56
C LEU A 115 3.54 8.00 -14.04
N SER A 116 2.67 8.97 -14.28
CA SER A 116 2.09 9.27 -15.58
C SER A 116 3.13 9.70 -16.63
N PHE A 117 4.15 10.45 -16.22
CA PHE A 117 5.23 10.91 -17.11
C PHE A 117 6.45 9.98 -17.14
N TYR A 118 6.45 8.88 -16.40
CA TYR A 118 7.64 8.02 -16.32
C TYR A 118 7.93 7.37 -17.68
N ASP A 119 9.13 7.64 -18.20
CA ASP A 119 9.70 6.95 -19.34
C ASP A 119 11.10 6.43 -18.96
N PRO A 120 11.27 5.11 -18.76
CA PRO A 120 12.56 4.53 -18.36
C PRO A 120 13.69 4.69 -19.39
N ASP A 121 13.40 5.06 -20.65
CA ASP A 121 14.44 5.30 -21.66
C ASP A 121 15.04 6.71 -21.55
N THR A 122 14.34 7.63 -20.90
CA THR A 122 14.75 9.04 -20.77
C THR A 122 14.91 9.51 -19.33
N ALA A 123 14.33 8.78 -18.37
CA ALA A 123 14.37 9.12 -16.95
C ALA A 123 15.80 9.07 -16.42
N GLY A 124 16.24 10.17 -15.79
CA GLY A 124 17.44 10.20 -15.00
C GLY A 124 17.22 9.68 -13.57
N ASP A 125 18.25 9.85 -12.74
CA ASP A 125 18.23 9.43 -11.34
C ASP A 125 17.17 10.21 -10.53
N GLU A 126 16.96 11.49 -10.83
CA GLU A 126 16.00 12.34 -10.12
C GLU A 126 14.56 11.94 -10.42
N GLU A 127 14.22 11.72 -11.70
CA GLU A 127 12.90 11.24 -12.11
C GLU A 127 12.62 9.85 -11.56
N THR A 128 13.61 8.96 -11.60
CA THR A 128 13.49 7.62 -11.02
C THR A 128 13.27 7.69 -9.51
N ALA A 129 13.99 8.58 -8.80
CA ALA A 129 13.78 8.81 -7.38
C ALA A 129 12.40 9.42 -7.09
N ALA A 130 11.88 10.30 -7.95
CA ALA A 130 10.54 10.85 -7.84
C ALA A 130 9.47 9.77 -8.00
N VAL A 131 9.61 8.86 -8.96
CA VAL A 131 8.73 7.69 -9.14
C VAL A 131 8.78 6.77 -7.92
N LYS A 132 9.97 6.47 -7.39
CA LYS A 132 10.08 5.65 -6.18
C LYS A 132 9.36 6.26 -4.98
N ARG A 133 9.50 7.57 -4.76
CA ARG A 133 8.75 8.29 -3.70
C ARG A 133 7.25 8.31 -3.97
N ALA A 134 6.85 8.46 -5.23
CA ALA A 134 5.45 8.40 -5.65
C ALA A 134 4.82 7.04 -5.34
N VAL A 135 5.49 5.95 -5.70
CA VAL A 135 5.05 4.58 -5.38
C VAL A 135 4.95 4.41 -3.86
N ALA A 136 5.96 4.84 -3.09
CA ALA A 136 5.91 4.72 -1.64
C ALA A 136 4.73 5.50 -1.01
N ALA A 137 4.48 6.73 -1.47
CA ALA A 137 3.35 7.53 -1.00
C ALA A 137 2.00 6.90 -1.37
N MET A 138 1.85 6.38 -2.60
CA MET A 138 0.64 5.70 -3.04
C MET A 138 0.42 4.37 -2.31
N SER A 139 1.48 3.62 -2.02
CA SER A 139 1.41 2.42 -1.16
C SER A 139 0.88 2.77 0.23
N VAL A 140 1.30 3.89 0.83
CA VAL A 140 0.73 4.34 2.10
C VAL A 140 -0.76 4.70 1.93
N MET A 141 -1.10 5.54 0.95
CA MET A 141 -2.45 6.10 0.80
C MET A 141 -3.50 5.10 0.32
N LEU A 142 -3.13 4.10 -0.48
CA LEU A 142 -4.06 3.12 -1.06
C LEU A 142 -4.01 1.78 -0.31
N THR A 143 -2.82 1.29 0.03
CA THR A 143 -2.65 -0.02 0.66
C THR A 143 -2.71 0.08 2.18
N GLN A 144 -1.87 0.92 2.79
CA GLN A 144 -1.77 0.95 4.25
C GLN A 144 -3.01 1.55 4.93
N THR A 145 -3.71 2.49 4.30
CA THR A 145 -5.01 2.99 4.79
C THR A 145 -6.12 1.95 4.75
N LYS A 146 -6.01 0.90 3.91
CA LYS A 146 -6.97 -0.22 3.88
C LYS A 146 -6.61 -1.28 4.90
N ARG A 147 -5.32 -1.50 5.13
CA ARG A 147 -4.81 -2.47 6.09
C ARG A 147 -4.98 -1.99 7.55
N LEU A 148 -4.68 -0.72 7.82
CA LEU A 148 -4.42 -0.20 9.16
C LEU A 148 -5.24 1.06 9.48
N LYS A 149 -6.10 0.96 10.49
CA LYS A 149 -6.96 2.03 10.97
C LYS A 149 -6.20 3.29 11.39
N PRO A 150 -5.09 3.24 12.16
CA PRO A 150 -4.37 4.46 12.54
C PRO A 150 -3.80 5.22 11.34
N ILE A 151 -3.37 4.50 10.29
CA ILE A 151 -2.87 5.11 9.06
C ILE A 151 -4.03 5.74 8.27
N ARG A 152 -5.17 5.05 8.17
CA ARG A 152 -6.38 5.57 7.54
C ARG A 152 -6.84 6.87 8.19
N GLU A 153 -6.92 6.91 9.52
CA GLU A 153 -7.33 8.10 10.28
C GLU A 153 -6.36 9.24 10.06
N THR A 154 -5.04 8.97 10.12
CA THR A 154 -4.00 9.96 9.84
C THR A 154 -4.15 10.60 8.45
N VAL A 155 -4.27 9.78 7.41
CA VAL A 155 -4.40 10.26 6.01
C VAL A 155 -5.73 10.98 5.80
N SER A 156 -6.83 10.44 6.34
CA SER A 156 -8.16 11.04 6.17
C SER A 156 -8.26 12.41 6.83
N ASN A 157 -7.70 12.56 8.02
CA ASN A 157 -7.74 13.83 8.76
C ASN A 157 -6.90 14.92 8.11
N GLY A 158 -5.76 14.56 7.48
CA GLY A 158 -4.87 15.50 6.79
C GLY A 158 -5.02 15.52 5.27
N TRP A 159 -6.11 14.96 4.72
CA TRP A 159 -6.24 14.77 3.27
C TRP A 159 -6.10 16.08 2.49
N GLU A 160 -6.74 17.16 2.95
CA GLU A 160 -6.70 18.46 2.27
C GLU A 160 -5.47 19.31 2.63
N SER A 161 -4.86 19.09 3.80
CA SER A 161 -3.82 19.97 4.36
C SER A 161 -2.39 19.43 4.38
N GLU A 162 -2.21 18.14 4.06
CA GLU A 162 -1.02 17.29 4.30
C GLU A 162 -1.14 16.43 5.56
N ALA A 163 -0.73 15.17 5.44
CA ALA A 163 -0.63 14.19 6.53
C ALA A 163 0.75 13.51 6.51
N ARG A 164 1.18 13.01 7.67
CA ARG A 164 2.41 12.22 7.84
C ARG A 164 2.16 11.08 8.81
N VAL A 165 2.66 9.90 8.48
CA VAL A 165 2.54 8.73 9.36
C VAL A 165 3.41 8.95 10.60
N ALA A 166 2.83 8.75 11.78
CA ALA A 166 3.60 8.78 13.02
C ALA A 166 4.56 7.58 13.10
N ALA A 167 5.79 7.81 13.57
CA ALA A 167 6.81 6.76 13.68
C ALA A 167 6.36 5.57 14.55
N GLU A 168 5.49 5.81 15.54
CA GLU A 168 4.91 4.75 16.38
C GLU A 168 3.99 3.77 15.64
N HIS A 169 3.51 4.12 14.44
CA HIS A 169 2.69 3.23 13.61
C HIS A 169 3.51 2.35 12.65
N LEU A 170 4.82 2.60 12.50
CA LEU A 170 5.67 1.82 11.59
C LEU A 170 5.69 0.32 11.91
N PRO A 171 5.78 -0.12 13.18
CA PRO A 171 5.72 -1.54 13.50
C PRO A 171 4.42 -2.22 13.05
N TYR A 172 3.31 -1.48 12.91
CA TYR A 172 2.05 -2.02 12.41
C TYR A 172 2.11 -2.28 10.90
N ILE A 173 2.81 -1.44 10.14
CA ILE A 173 3.08 -1.65 8.71
C ILE A 173 3.99 -2.87 8.54
N GLU A 174 5.07 -2.94 9.32
CA GLU A 174 6.06 -4.01 9.25
C GLU A 174 5.47 -5.39 9.58
N HIS A 175 4.56 -5.46 10.55
CA HIS A 175 4.05 -6.71 11.09
C HIS A 175 2.60 -7.01 10.73
N TRP A 176 2.05 -6.36 9.70
CA TRP A 176 0.64 -6.57 9.32
C TRP A 176 0.31 -8.04 9.01
N ASP A 177 1.16 -8.75 8.28
CA ASP A 177 0.96 -10.19 7.99
C ASP A 177 1.04 -11.04 9.27
N THR A 178 1.99 -10.72 10.15
CA THR A 178 2.16 -11.40 11.44
C THR A 178 0.96 -11.18 12.36
N MET A 179 0.44 -9.95 12.44
CA MET A 179 -0.78 -9.62 13.16
C MET A 179 -1.98 -10.41 12.61
N SER A 180 -2.09 -10.47 11.28
CA SER A 180 -3.18 -11.19 10.61
C SER A 180 -3.14 -12.68 10.91
N PHE A 181 -1.96 -13.30 10.79
CA PHE A 181 -1.76 -14.72 11.11
C PHE A 181 -2.12 -15.06 12.56
N GLU A 182 -1.62 -14.26 13.51
CA GLU A 182 -1.86 -14.48 14.94
C GLU A 182 -3.32 -14.28 15.31
N LEU A 183 -4.00 -13.30 14.69
CA LEU A 183 -5.43 -13.05 14.91
C LEU A 183 -6.31 -14.16 14.33
N VAL A 184 -6.03 -14.64 13.12
CA VAL A 184 -6.75 -15.79 12.52
C VAL A 184 -6.55 -17.05 13.36
N ARG A 185 -5.36 -17.30 13.88
CA ARG A 185 -5.13 -18.44 14.77
C ARG A 185 -5.88 -18.26 16.10
N TRP A 186 -5.84 -17.07 16.70
CA TRP A 186 -6.60 -16.78 17.92
C TRP A 186 -8.11 -16.98 17.74
N ASP A 187 -8.68 -16.60 16.60
CA ASP A 187 -10.10 -16.83 16.29
C ASP A 187 -10.45 -18.32 16.29
N HIS A 188 -9.55 -19.17 15.77
CA HIS A 188 -9.73 -20.62 15.76
C HIS A 188 -9.47 -21.30 17.12
N THR A 189 -8.51 -20.82 17.91
CA THR A 189 -8.06 -21.51 19.14
C THR A 189 -8.57 -20.88 20.43
N GLY A 190 -9.00 -19.62 20.38
CA GLY A 190 -9.31 -18.79 21.54
C GLY A 190 -8.08 -18.32 22.35
N ALA A 191 -6.85 -18.65 21.92
CA ALA A 191 -5.63 -18.42 22.69
C ALA A 191 -4.67 -17.44 21.99
N TRP A 192 -4.20 -16.41 22.71
CA TRP A 192 -3.21 -15.45 22.24
C TRP A 192 -1.81 -15.83 22.74
N ASP A 193 -1.30 -16.96 22.24
CA ASP A 193 -0.08 -17.64 22.69
C ASP A 193 0.78 -18.17 21.52
N GLY A 194 0.59 -17.60 20.34
CA GLY A 194 1.14 -18.13 19.10
C GLY A 194 2.61 -17.83 18.91
N PRO A 195 3.21 -18.44 17.88
CA PRO A 195 4.65 -18.39 17.66
C PRO A 195 5.21 -16.98 17.52
N PHE A 196 4.40 -16.01 17.09
CA PHE A 196 4.84 -14.62 16.88
C PHE A 196 4.29 -13.62 17.90
N THR A 197 3.52 -14.06 18.91
CA THR A 197 2.98 -13.15 19.94
C THR A 197 4.08 -12.42 20.71
N GLU A 198 5.19 -13.08 21.02
CA GLU A 198 6.34 -12.47 21.69
C GLU A 198 7.09 -11.47 20.80
N LEU A 199 7.15 -11.72 19.48
CA LEU A 199 7.68 -10.77 18.50
C LEU A 199 6.79 -9.52 18.49
N LEU A 200 5.49 -9.69 18.27
CA LEU A 200 4.50 -8.59 18.25
C LEU A 200 4.49 -7.77 19.54
N ARG A 201 4.70 -8.43 20.69
CA ARG A 201 4.84 -7.76 21.99
C ARG A 201 6.06 -6.85 22.03
N LYS A 202 7.20 -7.32 21.54
CA LYS A 202 8.49 -6.60 21.61
C LYS A 202 8.58 -5.48 20.58
N SER A 203 8.17 -5.73 19.34
CA SER A 203 8.37 -4.80 18.23
C SER A 203 7.21 -3.83 18.03
N ALA A 204 5.97 -4.26 18.28
CA ALA A 204 4.76 -3.46 18.05
C ALA A 204 3.95 -3.17 19.32
N ASN A 205 4.41 -3.60 20.50
CA ASN A 205 3.71 -3.45 21.78
C ASN A 205 2.28 -4.06 21.77
N ILE A 206 2.07 -5.11 20.97
CA ILE A 206 0.79 -5.81 20.85
C ILE A 206 0.80 -6.99 21.82
N ARG A 207 -0.05 -6.92 22.85
CA ARG A 207 -0.14 -7.93 23.91
C ARG A 207 -1.36 -8.83 23.81
N THR A 208 -2.37 -8.44 23.02
CA THR A 208 -3.65 -9.13 22.96
C THR A 208 -4.26 -9.08 21.56
N ALA A 209 -5.20 -9.98 21.28
CA ALA A 209 -5.96 -10.02 20.03
C ALA A 209 -6.80 -8.75 19.82
N GLU A 210 -7.40 -8.23 20.90
CA GLU A 210 -8.25 -7.02 20.86
C GLU A 210 -7.45 -5.80 20.40
N LYS A 211 -6.15 -5.75 20.71
CA LYS A 211 -5.28 -4.69 20.21
C LYS A 211 -5.12 -4.78 18.70
N VAL A 212 -5.01 -5.98 18.12
CA VAL A 212 -4.97 -6.16 16.66
C VAL A 212 -6.30 -5.77 16.03
N LEU A 213 -7.43 -6.20 16.59
CA LEU A 213 -8.77 -5.81 16.12
C LEU A 213 -8.99 -4.29 16.14
N ALA A 214 -8.36 -3.58 17.08
CA ALA A 214 -8.42 -2.12 17.13
C ALA A 214 -7.52 -1.43 16.08
N ILE A 215 -6.55 -2.14 15.51
CA ILE A 215 -5.54 -1.60 14.57
C ILE A 215 -5.85 -2.00 13.12
N ALA A 216 -6.19 -3.26 12.86
CA ALA A 216 -6.32 -3.80 11.52
C ALA A 216 -7.76 -3.70 11.00
N ASP A 217 -7.93 -3.19 9.80
CA ASP A 217 -9.23 -3.12 9.11
C ASP A 217 -9.43 -4.26 8.11
N VAL A 218 -8.34 -4.69 7.48
CA VAL A 218 -8.27 -5.85 6.59
C VAL A 218 -7.16 -6.74 7.09
N LEU A 219 -7.37 -8.05 7.00
CA LEU A 219 -6.40 -9.07 7.37
C LEU A 219 -5.96 -9.83 6.13
N ALA A 220 -4.68 -10.15 6.04
CA ALA A 220 -4.23 -11.23 5.17
C ALA A 220 -4.65 -12.57 5.78
N ASN A 221 -4.61 -13.63 4.97
CA ASN A 221 -4.73 -15.01 5.47
C ASN A 221 -3.51 -15.84 5.04
N PRO A 222 -2.30 -15.49 5.50
CA PRO A 222 -1.09 -16.19 5.10
C PRO A 222 -0.98 -17.53 5.83
N THR A 223 -0.43 -18.53 5.16
CA THR A 223 0.06 -19.74 5.82
C THR A 223 1.38 -19.47 6.54
N LEU A 224 1.75 -20.30 7.52
CA LEU A 224 3.03 -20.17 8.23
C LEU A 224 4.24 -20.17 7.26
N PRO A 225 4.32 -21.06 6.23
CA PRO A 225 5.40 -21.00 5.24
C PRO A 225 5.45 -19.68 4.48
N GLN A 226 4.29 -19.12 4.08
CA GLN A 226 4.23 -17.83 3.38
C GLN A 226 4.73 -16.69 4.28
N LEU A 227 4.36 -16.70 5.57
CA LEU A 227 4.82 -15.70 6.53
C LEU A 227 6.34 -15.77 6.75
N LEU A 228 6.90 -16.98 6.89
CA LEU A 228 8.35 -17.18 7.01
C LEU A 228 9.12 -16.74 5.76
N LEU A 229 8.55 -16.97 4.57
CA LEU A 229 9.09 -16.47 3.30
C LEU A 229 9.04 -14.93 3.20
N ALA A 230 7.97 -14.30 3.70
CA ALA A 230 7.86 -12.85 3.72
C ALA A 230 8.91 -12.22 4.65
N HIS A 231 9.15 -12.82 5.82
CA HIS A 231 10.16 -12.36 6.78
C HIS A 231 11.59 -12.53 6.23
N SER A 232 11.88 -13.60 5.49
CA SER A 232 13.21 -13.80 4.90
C SER A 232 13.52 -12.84 3.74
N ARG A 233 12.49 -12.27 3.10
CA ARG A 233 12.63 -11.26 2.03
C ARG A 233 12.70 -9.82 2.55
N SER A 234 12.32 -9.61 3.81
CA SER A 234 12.29 -8.28 4.45
C SER A 234 13.56 -7.98 5.26
N ALA A 235 14.37 -9.01 5.55
CA ALA A 235 15.69 -8.92 6.17
C ALA A 235 16.79 -8.65 5.13
#